data_AF-A0A150VHH5-F1
#
_entry.id   AF-A0A150VHH5-F1
#
_cell.length_a   1.000
_cell.length_b   1.000
_cell.length_c   1.000
_cell.angle_alpha   90.00
_cell.angle_beta   90.00
_cell.angle_gamma   90.00
#
_symmetry.space_group_name_H-M   'P 1'
#
loop_
_entity.id
_entity.type
_entity.pdbx_description
1 polymer ?
#
loop_
_entity_poly.entity_id
_entity_poly.type
_entity_poly.pdbx_seq_one_letter_code
_entity_poly.pdbx_strand_id
1 'polypeptide(L)'
;MKPLVSAFNAWTCVVISVFAIVILSIIGGMFASNNHTVMGSDEDPADGGKVAAAVFGAVVVYAIFLIFCGLQAFLHKRQSRNGEIALR
;
A
#
# COMPACT_ATOMS: atom_id res chain seq x y z
N MET A 1 4.55 23.13 9.44
CA MET A 1 3.83 23.08 8.15
C MET A 1 2.49 22.43 8.41
N LYS A 2 1.38 23.09 8.07
CA LYS A 2 0.04 22.56 8.30
C LYS A 2 -0.16 21.28 7.46
N PRO A 3 -0.57 20.15 8.06
CA PRO A 3 -0.80 18.91 7.34
C PRO A 3 -2.02 19.07 6.42
N LEU A 4 -1.92 18.55 5.19
CA LEU A 4 -2.96 18.67 4.15
C LEU A 4 -4.10 17.65 4.32
N VAL A 5 -3.90 16.62 5.13
CA VAL A 5 -4.85 15.53 5.40
C VAL A 5 -4.96 15.34 6.92
N SER A 6 -6.15 15.03 7.43
CA SER A 6 -6.36 14.76 8.87
C SER A 6 -5.50 13.59 9.36
N ALA A 7 -4.94 13.70 10.58
CA ALA A 7 -4.09 12.68 11.21
C ALA A 7 -4.70 11.27 11.15
N PHE A 8 -6.02 11.16 11.28
CA PHE A 8 -6.74 9.90 11.25
C PHE A 8 -6.72 9.23 9.87
N ASN A 9 -6.83 10.02 8.81
CA ASN A 9 -6.81 9.50 7.43
C ASN A 9 -5.39 9.13 6.98
N ALA A 10 -4.37 9.86 7.47
CA ALA A 10 -2.96 9.51 7.21
C ALA A 10 -2.57 8.17 7.86
N TRP A 11 -3.05 7.89 9.07
CA TRP A 11 -2.80 6.62 9.75
C TRP A 11 -3.46 5.44 9.03
N THR A 12 -4.73 5.58 8.66
CA THR A 12 -5.45 4.55 7.88
C THR A 12 -4.78 4.27 6.54
N CYS A 13 -4.32 5.31 5.84
CA CYS A 13 -3.56 5.17 4.59
C CYS A 13 -2.28 4.33 4.77
N VAL A 14 -1.51 4.56 5.84
CA VAL A 14 -0.29 3.78 6.11
C VAL A 14 -0.63 2.31 6.35
N VAL A 15 -1.64 2.03 7.18
CA VAL A 15 -2.06 0.65 7.49
C VAL A 15 -2.51 -0.08 6.21
N ILE A 16 -3.39 0.54 5.41
CA ILE A 16 -3.87 -0.07 4.17
C ILE A 16 -2.72 -0.29 3.18
N SER A 17 -1.80 0.67 3.04
CA SER A 17 -0.66 0.55 2.13
C SER A 17 0.27 -0.59 2.52
N VAL A 18 0.54 -0.79 3.82
CA VAL A 18 1.36 -1.91 4.31
C VAL A 18 0.68 -3.25 4.00
N PHE A 19 -0.60 -3.39 4.30
CA PHE A 19 -1.35 -4.63 4.01
C PHE A 19 -1.43 -4.92 2.51
N ALA A 20 -1.68 -3.89 1.69
CA ALA A 20 -1.73 -4.02 0.25
C ALA A 20 -0.39 -4.52 -0.33
N ILE A 21 0.73 -3.94 0.12
CA ILE A 21 2.08 -4.37 -0.32
C ILE A 21 2.30 -5.85 0.02
N VAL A 22 2.03 -6.26 1.26
CA VAL A 22 2.27 -7.66 1.68
C VAL A 22 1.43 -8.65 0.87
N ILE A 23 0.13 -8.40 0.75
CA ILE A 23 -0.80 -9.31 0.05
C ILE A 23 -0.48 -9.36 -1.45
N LEU A 24 -0.30 -8.21 -2.10
CA LEU A 24 0.01 -8.14 -3.54
C LEU A 24 1.38 -8.73 -3.86
N SER A 25 2.37 -8.63 -2.97
CA SER A 25 3.69 -9.24 -3.18
C SER A 25 3.60 -10.77 -3.19
N ILE A 26 2.82 -11.36 -2.28
CA ILE A 26 2.60 -12.82 -2.23
C ILE A 26 1.86 -13.29 -3.48
N ILE A 27 0.77 -12.61 -3.84
CA ILE A 27 -0.06 -12.94 -5.01
C ILE A 27 0.73 -12.77 -6.30
N GLY A 28 1.47 -11.67 -6.45
CA GLY A 28 2.33 -11.40 -7.61
C GLY A 28 3.43 -12.45 -7.77
N GLY A 29 4.03 -12.89 -6.67
CA GLY A 29 4.97 -14.02 -6.66
C GLY A 29 4.32 -15.33 -7.12
N MET A 30 3.09 -15.60 -6.66
CA MET A 30 2.34 -16.80 -7.04
C MET A 30 1.98 -16.82 -8.53
N PHE A 31 1.57 -15.67 -9.09
CA PHE A 31 1.32 -15.50 -10.54
C PHE A 31 2.61 -15.58 -11.37
N ALA A 32 3.74 -15.10 -10.86
CA ALA A 32 5.03 -15.22 -11.55
C ALA A 32 5.50 -16.68 -11.66
N SER A 33 5.17 -17.52 -10.68
CA SER A 33 5.50 -18.95 -10.69
C SER A 33 4.56 -19.84 -11.52
N ASN A 34 3.53 -19.28 -12.19
CA ASN A 34 2.51 -20.06 -12.91
C ASN A 34 1.92 -21.22 -12.08
N ASN A 35 1.69 -20.99 -10.78
CA ASN A 35 1.11 -22.02 -9.92
C ASN A 35 -0.35 -22.31 -10.33
N HIS A 36 -0.65 -23.57 -10.61
CA HIS A 36 -1.99 -24.07 -10.99
C HIS A 36 -3.10 -23.71 -9.99
N THR A 37 -2.79 -23.35 -8.75
CA THR A 37 -3.80 -22.93 -7.75
C THR A 37 -4.42 -21.54 -8.02
N VAL A 38 -3.81 -20.72 -8.87
CA VAL A 38 -4.33 -19.38 -9.27
C VAL A 38 -4.49 -19.21 -10.77
N MET A 39 -4.17 -20.26 -11.54
CA MET A 39 -4.25 -20.30 -13.00
C MET A 39 -4.77 -21.68 -13.48
N GLY A 40 -5.61 -22.31 -12.67
CA GLY A 40 -6.04 -23.71 -12.86
C GLY A 40 -7.48 -23.86 -13.34
N SER A 41 -8.24 -22.77 -13.40
CA SER A 41 -9.61 -22.73 -13.90
C SER A 41 -9.64 -22.27 -15.36
N ASP A 42 -10.60 -22.74 -16.16
CA ASP A 42 -10.78 -22.33 -17.57
C ASP A 42 -11.08 -20.82 -17.74
N GLU A 43 -11.51 -20.14 -16.66
CA GLU A 43 -11.73 -18.69 -16.61
C GLU A 43 -10.50 -17.89 -16.16
N ASP A 44 -9.41 -18.56 -15.75
CA ASP A 44 -8.21 -17.90 -15.28
C ASP A 44 -7.36 -17.36 -16.46
N PRO A 45 -6.68 -16.21 -16.30
CA PRO A 45 -5.94 -15.59 -17.38
C PRO A 45 -4.78 -16.47 -17.88
N ALA A 46 -4.79 -16.81 -19.17
CA ALA A 46 -3.77 -17.66 -19.81
C ALA A 46 -2.32 -17.15 -19.66
N ASP A 47 -2.13 -15.83 -19.41
CA ASP A 47 -0.83 -15.18 -19.28
C ASP A 47 -0.58 -14.67 -17.85
N GLY A 48 -0.16 -15.55 -16.93
CA GLY A 48 0.17 -15.16 -15.56
C GLY A 48 1.29 -14.15 -15.41
N GLY A 49 2.19 -14.07 -16.39
CA GLY A 49 3.22 -13.04 -16.45
C GLY A 49 2.66 -11.62 -16.61
N LYS A 50 1.58 -11.42 -17.37
CA LYS A 50 0.96 -10.08 -17.56
C LYS A 50 0.24 -9.63 -16.29
N VAL A 51 -0.46 -10.55 -15.63
CA VAL A 51 -1.13 -10.28 -14.35
C VAL A 51 -0.09 -9.98 -13.26
N ALA A 52 0.98 -10.77 -13.18
CA ALA A 52 2.09 -10.51 -12.26
C ALA A 52 2.69 -9.13 -12.49
N ALA A 53 2.93 -8.73 -13.74
CA ALA A 53 3.47 -7.40 -14.07
C ALA A 53 2.53 -6.26 -13.59
N ALA A 54 1.22 -6.41 -13.78
CA ALA A 54 0.24 -5.44 -13.29
C ALA A 54 0.21 -5.37 -11.75
N VAL A 55 0.26 -6.53 -11.08
CA VAL A 55 0.27 -6.63 -9.61
C VAL A 55 1.55 -6.02 -9.03
N PHE A 56 2.71 -6.28 -9.63
CA PHE A 56 3.97 -5.63 -9.24
C PHE A 56 3.93 -4.12 -9.46
N GLY A 57 3.29 -3.65 -10.54
CA GLY A 57 3.00 -2.23 -10.74
C GLY A 57 2.19 -1.64 -9.59
N ALA A 58 1.14 -2.33 -9.13
CA ALA A 58 0.33 -1.88 -8.00
C ALA A 58 1.14 -1.81 -6.69
N VAL A 59 2.04 -2.76 -6.43
CA VAL A 59 2.93 -2.73 -5.25
C VAL A 59 3.78 -1.45 -5.22
N VAL A 60 4.31 -1.02 -6.38
CA VAL A 60 5.09 0.22 -6.48
C VAL A 60 4.24 1.44 -6.13
N VAL A 61 2.99 1.50 -6.60
CA VAL A 61 2.07 2.60 -6.29
C VAL A 61 1.78 2.66 -4.78
N TYR A 62 1.49 1.52 -4.15
CA TYR A 62 1.26 1.47 -2.70
C TYR A 62 2.52 1.81 -1.89
N ALA A 63 3.72 1.50 -2.38
CA ALA A 63 4.97 1.92 -1.75
C ALA A 63 5.14 3.46 -1.76
N ILE A 64 4.75 4.12 -2.85
CA ILE A 64 4.74 5.59 -2.94
C ILE A 64 3.73 6.17 -1.94
N PHE A 65 2.52 5.60 -1.87
CA PHE A 65 1.52 6.02 -0.88
C PHE A 65 2.00 5.84 0.55
N LEU A 66 2.70 4.74 0.84
CA LEU A 66 3.29 4.50 2.16
C LEU A 66 4.30 5.58 2.53
N ILE A 67 5.20 5.95 1.61
CA ILE A 67 6.18 7.03 1.85
C ILE A 67 5.47 8.36 2.09
N PHE A 68 4.50 8.71 1.24
CA PHE A 68 3.79 9.98 1.35
C PHE A 68 2.95 10.08 2.63
N CYS A 69 2.11 9.08 2.90
CA CYS A 69 1.29 9.02 4.12
C CYS A 69 2.15 8.86 5.38
N GLY A 70 3.29 8.16 5.29
CA GLY A 70 4.27 8.00 6.37
C GLY A 70 4.97 9.31 6.74
N LEU A 71 5.38 10.11 5.76
CA LEU A 71 5.92 11.45 5.99
C LEU A 71 4.89 12.37 6.67
N GLN A 72 3.64 12.32 6.23
CA GLN A 72 2.56 13.09 6.85
C GLN A 72 2.23 12.62 8.27
N ALA A 73 2.21 11.31 8.52
CA ALA A 73 2.01 10.74 9.84
C ALA A 73 3.18 11.10 10.79
N PHE A 74 4.41 11.09 10.29
CA PHE A 74 5.60 11.49 11.04
C PHE A 74 5.57 12.97 11.42
N LEU A 75 5.20 13.85 10.49
CA LEU A 75 5.02 15.28 10.75
C LEU A 75 3.91 15.53 11.78
N HIS A 76 2.76 14.82 11.68
CA HIS A 76 1.72 14.88 12.71
C HIS A 76 2.23 14.42 14.08
N LYS A 77 2.98 13.32 14.15
CA LYS A 77 3.56 12.82 15.40
C LYS A 77 4.54 13.83 16.00
N ARG A 78 5.29 14.55 15.15
CA ARG A 78 6.22 15.61 15.58
C ARG A 78 5.50 16.86 16.07
N GLN A 79 4.45 17.32 15.38
CA GLN A 79 3.62 18.45 15.83
C GLN A 79 2.87 18.10 17.13
N SER A 80 2.41 16.86 17.25
CA SER A 80 1.82 16.31 18.47
C SER A 80 2.76 16.39 19.67
N ARG A 81 4.03 16.04 19.47
CA ARG A 81 5.06 16.09 20.51
C ARG A 81 5.52 17.51 20.86
N ASN A 82 5.31 18.47 19.97
CA ASN A 82 5.60 19.89 20.19
C ASN A 82 4.44 20.65 20.85
N GLY A 83 3.37 19.97 21.26
CA GLY A 83 2.26 20.60 22.00
C GLY A 83 1.25 21.37 21.14
N GLU A 84 1.33 21.31 19.81
CA GLU A 84 0.40 22.03 18.92
C GLU A 84 -1.02 21.40 18.85
N ILE A 85 -1.26 20.24 19.48
CA ILE A 85 -2.61 19.62 19.57
C ILE A 85 -3.48 20.23 20.68
N ALA A 86 -3.01 21.26 21.38
CA ALA A 86 -3.75 21.89 22.47
C ALA A 86 -4.75 22.97 22.01
N LEU A 87 -4.82 23.33 20.73
CA LEU A 87 -5.74 24.38 20.25
C LEU A 87 -6.44 23.99 18.94
N ARG A 88 -7.45 23.12 19.02
CA ARG A 88 -8.76 23.21 18.33
C ARG A 88 -9.45 21.86 18.22
#